data_AF-A0A2V5UZN7-F1
#
_entry.id   AF-A0A2V5UZN7-F1
#
_cell.length_a   1.000
_cell.length_b   1.000
_cell.length_c   1.000
_cell.angle_alpha   90.00
_cell.angle_beta   90.00
_cell.angle_gamma   90.00
#
_symmetry.space_group_name_H-M   'P 1'
#
loop_
_entity.id
_entity.type
_entity.pdbx_description
1 polymer ?
#
loop_
_entity_poly.entity_id
_entity_poly.type
_entity_poly.pdbx_seq_one_letter_code
_entity_poly.pdbx_strand_id
1 'polypeptide(L)'
;MFSETIELRGHIIDSLILPKVLDQILTHGANFKITEIDIGKKRANQSFARIEVSAETTDALDELILRLRQHGAEIPKKGFPARFLRDDEPANLCPV
;
A
#
# COMPACT_ATOMS: atom_id res chain seq x y z
N MET A 1 6.46 12.35 1.93
CA MET A 1 5.89 11.12 2.51
C MET A 1 4.92 10.52 1.52
N PHE A 2 5.28 9.37 0.96
CA PHE A 2 4.47 8.60 0.04
C PHE A 2 3.98 7.36 0.76
N SER A 3 2.71 6.98 0.55
CA SER A 3 2.17 5.75 1.10
C SER A 3 1.50 4.92 0.01
N GLU A 4 1.62 3.61 0.07
CA GLU A 4 1.00 2.67 -0.84
C GLU A 4 0.34 1.55 -0.04
N THR A 5 -0.84 1.12 -0.45
CA THR A 5 -1.50 -0.03 0.16
C THR A 5 -1.20 -1.27 -0.66
N ILE A 6 -0.74 -2.33 -0.01
CA ILE A 6 -0.51 -3.65 -0.60
C ILE A 6 -1.47 -4.68 0.02
N GLU A 7 -1.89 -5.64 -0.80
CA GLU A 7 -2.68 -6.79 -0.41
C GLU A 7 -1.87 -8.06 -0.67
N LEU A 8 -1.80 -8.90 0.35
CA LEU A 8 -1.19 -10.22 0.27
C LEU A 8 -2.32 -11.23 0.25
N ARG A 9 -2.39 -12.03 -0.82
CA ARG A 9 -3.37 -13.10 -1.00
C ARG A 9 -2.62 -14.40 -1.22
N GLY A 10 -2.95 -15.43 -0.45
CA GLY A 10 -2.37 -16.76 -0.62
C GLY A 10 -2.18 -17.52 0.68
N HIS A 11 -1.18 -18.39 0.71
CA HIS A 11 -0.84 -19.17 1.91
C HIS A 11 0.14 -18.38 2.78
N ILE A 12 -0.37 -17.38 3.51
CA ILE A 12 0.45 -16.54 4.42
C ILE A 12 1.22 -17.41 5.44
N ILE A 13 0.62 -18.52 5.90
CA ILE A 13 1.21 -19.46 6.86
C ILE A 13 2.28 -20.37 6.24
N ASP A 14 2.13 -20.77 4.97
CA ASP A 14 3.02 -21.77 4.36
C ASP A 14 4.32 -21.14 3.85
N SER A 15 4.24 -19.92 3.29
CA SER A 15 5.38 -19.26 2.65
C SER A 15 6.11 -18.21 3.50
N LEU A 16 5.63 -17.91 4.74
CA LEU A 16 6.21 -16.85 5.59
C LEU A 16 6.37 -15.52 4.82
N ILE A 17 5.49 -15.26 3.86
CA ILE A 17 5.64 -14.15 2.91
C ILE A 17 5.45 -12.81 3.63
N LEU A 18 4.54 -12.77 4.60
CA LEU A 18 4.20 -11.57 5.37
C LEU A 18 5.39 -11.04 6.18
N PRO A 19 6.05 -11.83 7.06
CA PRO A 19 7.22 -11.34 7.78
C PRO A 19 8.40 -11.00 6.84
N LYS A 20 8.59 -11.71 5.73
CA LYS A 20 9.62 -11.35 4.72
C LYS A 20 9.39 -9.97 4.11
N VAL A 21 8.15 -9.68 3.76
CA VAL A 21 7.74 -8.38 3.21
C VAL A 21 7.99 -7.27 4.23
N LEU A 22 7.61 -7.48 5.49
CA LEU A 22 7.82 -6.52 6.57
C LEU A 22 9.31 -6.26 6.84
N ASP A 23 10.13 -7.31 6.81
CA ASP A 23 11.58 -7.22 6.97
C ASP A 23 12.23 -6.38 5.86
N GLN A 24 11.81 -6.57 4.60
CA GLN A 24 12.25 -5.73 3.49
C GLN A 24 11.86 -4.26 3.69
N ILE A 25 10.63 -4.00 4.13
CA ILE A 25 10.16 -2.62 4.38
C ILE A 25 11.04 -1.93 5.42
N LEU A 26 11.31 -2.60 6.55
CA LEU A 26 12.16 -2.08 7.61
C LEU A 26 13.62 -1.91 7.17
N THR A 27 14.15 -2.87 6.39
CA THR A 27 15.52 -2.81 5.86
C THR A 27 15.76 -1.59 4.99
N HIS A 28 14.74 -1.16 4.25
CA HIS A 28 14.78 0.04 3.42
C HIS A 28 14.44 1.33 4.18
N GLY A 29 14.25 1.26 5.51
CA GLY A 29 13.88 2.42 6.33
C GLY A 29 12.46 2.93 6.07
N ALA A 30 11.61 2.13 5.44
CA ALA A 30 10.21 2.46 5.25
C ALA A 30 9.37 1.98 6.45
N ASN A 31 8.24 2.64 6.64
CA ASN A 31 7.29 2.35 7.70
C ASN A 31 6.14 1.50 7.14
N PHE A 32 5.52 0.67 7.97
CA PHE A 32 4.34 -0.10 7.57
C PHE A 32 3.26 -0.05 8.64
N LYS A 33 2.01 -0.28 8.22
CA LYS A 33 0.84 -0.33 9.05
C LYS A 33 -0.12 -1.40 8.53
N ILE A 34 -0.31 -2.45 9.33
CA ILE A 34 -1.26 -3.51 9.00
C ILE A 34 -2.66 -2.96 9.27
N THR A 35 -3.51 -2.90 8.24
CA THR A 35 -4.88 -2.39 8.35
C THR A 35 -5.86 -3.54 8.63
N GLU A 36 -5.67 -4.66 7.95
CA GLU A 36 -6.56 -5.80 8.05
C GLU A 36 -5.77 -7.09 7.83
N ILE A 37 -6.08 -8.13 8.60
CA ILE A 37 -5.49 -9.45 8.40
C ILE A 37 -6.56 -10.50 8.69
N ASP A 38 -6.87 -11.30 7.67
CA ASP A 38 -7.81 -12.41 7.74
C ASP A 38 -7.08 -13.71 7.43
N ILE A 39 -6.73 -14.44 8.49
CA ILE A 39 -6.07 -15.73 8.38
C ILE A 39 -7.15 -16.80 8.41
N GLY A 40 -7.44 -17.37 7.25
CA GLY A 40 -8.38 -18.47 7.11
C GLY A 40 -8.01 -19.64 8.04
N LYS A 41 -8.84 -19.91 9.06
CA LYS A 41 -8.66 -21.04 10.02
C LYS A 41 -8.72 -22.43 9.38
N LYS A 42 -9.09 -22.56 8.10
CA LYS A 42 -9.18 -23.82 7.37
C LYS A 42 -8.23 -23.78 6.17
N ARG A 43 -7.56 -24.90 5.86
CA ARG A 43 -6.65 -25.09 4.70
C ARG A 43 -7.25 -24.67 3.34
N ALA A 44 -8.59 -24.57 3.23
CA ALA A 44 -9.32 -24.16 2.04
C ALA A 44 -9.62 -22.65 1.95
N ASN A 45 -9.44 -21.89 3.04
CA ASN A 45 -9.63 -20.44 3.02
C ASN A 45 -8.29 -19.76 2.73
N GLN A 46 -8.26 -19.02 1.62
CA GLN A 46 -7.13 -18.17 1.26
C GLN A 46 -6.88 -17.17 2.39
N SER A 47 -5.63 -17.02 2.81
CA SER A 47 -5.28 -15.99 3.80
C SER A 47 -5.14 -14.66 3.08
N PHE A 48 -5.67 -13.62 3.72
CA PHE A 48 -5.67 -12.25 3.22
C PHE A 48 -4.99 -11.34 4.24
N ALA A 49 -4.11 -10.45 3.80
CA ALA A 49 -3.58 -9.40 4.63
C ALA A 49 -3.47 -8.10 3.83
N ARG A 50 -3.83 -7.00 4.47
CA ARG A 50 -3.77 -5.66 3.92
C ARG A 50 -2.82 -4.81 4.75
N ILE A 51 -1.81 -4.28 4.09
CA ILE A 51 -0.71 -3.54 4.72
C ILE A 51 -0.54 -2.22 3.97
N GLU A 52 -0.49 -1.14 4.70
CA GLU A 52 -0.12 0.17 4.19
C GLU A 52 1.37 0.40 4.44
N VAL A 53 2.12 0.69 3.40
CA VAL A 53 3.55 0.99 3.45
C VAL A 53 3.72 2.48 3.23
N SER A 54 4.55 3.12 4.04
CA SER A 54 4.85 4.56 3.99
C SER A 54 6.35 4.77 3.90
N ALA A 55 6.82 5.54 2.93
CA ALA A 55 8.23 5.88 2.76
C ALA A 55 8.42 7.40 2.71
N GLU A 56 9.64 7.86 3.01
CA GLU A 56 10.00 9.27 2.88
C GLU A 56 10.08 9.71 1.42
N THR A 57 10.63 8.84 0.55
CA THR A 57 10.86 9.09 -0.88
C THR A 57 10.06 8.14 -1.78
N THR A 58 9.71 8.62 -2.97
CA THR A 58 9.01 7.81 -3.99
C THR A 58 9.89 6.70 -4.54
N ASP A 59 11.19 6.96 -4.68
CA ASP A 59 12.18 6.01 -5.23
C ASP A 59 12.30 4.76 -4.35
N ALA A 60 12.43 4.95 -3.03
CA ALA A 60 12.46 3.86 -2.06
C ALA A 60 11.13 3.09 -2.04
N LEU A 61 10.00 3.78 -2.19
CA LEU A 61 8.69 3.14 -2.28
C LEU A 61 8.56 2.29 -3.55
N ASP A 62 8.97 2.80 -4.70
CA ASP A 62 8.85 2.13 -6.00
C ASP A 62 9.73 0.87 -6.07
N GLU A 63 10.98 0.96 -5.62
CA GLU A 63 11.90 -0.19 -5.47
C GLU A 63 11.30 -1.28 -4.57
N LEU A 64 10.77 -0.87 -3.42
CA LEU A 64 10.15 -1.77 -2.47
C LEU A 64 8.93 -2.45 -3.09
N ILE A 65 8.05 -1.67 -3.70
CA ILE A 65 6.86 -2.14 -4.39
C ILE A 65 7.20 -3.16 -5.49
N LEU A 66 8.25 -2.90 -6.27
CA LEU A 66 8.73 -3.81 -7.30
C LEU A 66 9.19 -5.15 -6.71
N ARG A 67 9.90 -5.13 -5.57
CA ARG A 67 10.27 -6.35 -4.84
C ARG A 67 9.05 -7.06 -4.29
N LEU A 68 8.11 -6.34 -3.70
CA LEU A 68 6.89 -6.90 -3.12
C LEU A 68 6.06 -7.64 -4.18
N ARG A 69 5.92 -7.08 -5.38
CA ARG A 69 5.27 -7.75 -6.52
C ARG A 69 5.94 -9.07 -6.91
N GLN A 70 7.27 -9.13 -6.90
CA GLN A 70 8.02 -10.36 -7.19
C GLN A 70 7.78 -11.47 -6.15
N HIS A 71 7.43 -11.08 -4.92
CA HIS A 71 7.08 -12.00 -3.84
C HIS A 71 5.59 -12.37 -3.81
N GLY A 72 4.79 -11.89 -4.77
CA GLY A 72 3.35 -12.17 -4.84
C GLY A 72 2.48 -11.19 -4.05
N ALA A 73 3.01 -10.03 -3.66
CA ALA A 73 2.17 -8.94 -3.18
C ALA A 73 1.43 -8.29 -4.36
N GLU A 74 0.10 -8.22 -4.23
CA GLU A 74 -0.72 -7.48 -5.16
C GLU A 74 -0.89 -6.05 -4.63
N ILE A 75 -0.75 -5.06 -5.50
CA ILE A 75 -1.11 -3.70 -5.14
C ILE A 75 -2.56 -3.53 -5.57
N PRO A 76 -3.54 -3.43 -4.64
CA PRO A 76 -4.85 -2.95 -5.01
C PRO A 76 -4.64 -1.60 -5.68
N LYS A 77 -5.09 -1.45 -6.93
CA LYS A 77 -5.05 -0.16 -7.63
C LYS A 77 -5.57 0.90 -6.66
N LYS A 78 -4.68 1.79 -6.21
CA LYS A 78 -5.02 2.95 -5.41
C LYS A 78 -5.96 3.77 -6.29
N GLY A 79 -7.27 3.63 -6.05
CA GLY A 79 -8.26 4.52 -6.62
C GLY A 79 -7.85 5.90 -6.15
N PHE A 80 -7.43 6.75 -7.10
CA PHE A 80 -7.15 8.15 -6.84
C PHE A 80 -8.24 8.69 -5.91
N PRO A 81 -7.91 9.26 -4.74
CA PRO A 81 -8.90 9.97 -3.96
C PRO A 81 -9.34 11.16 -4.79
N ALA A 82 -10.50 11.03 -5.44
CA ALA A 82 -11.22 12.12 -6.07
C ALA A 82 -11.69 13.08 -4.97
N ARG A 83 -10.78 13.90 -4.42
CA ARG A 83 -11.15 15.07 -3.60
C ARG A 83 -9.95 15.99 -3.33
N PHE A 84 -9.54 16.75 -4.33
CA PHE A 84 -8.92 18.06 -4.10
C PHE A 84 -9.63 19.09 -4.98
N LEU A 85 -10.82 19.46 -4.54
CA LEU A 85 -11.52 20.69 -4.91
C LEU A 85 -12.06 21.25 -3.59
N ARG A 86 -11.27 22.15 -3.02
CA ARG A 86 -11.61 23.14 -2.01
C ARG A 86 -10.62 24.28 -2.29
N ASP A 87 -10.95 25.54 -2.31
CA ASP A 87 -12.18 26.33 -2.38
C ASP A 87 -11.63 27.76 -2.55
N ASP A 88 -12.31 28.62 -3.31
CA ASP A 88 -12.24 30.09 -3.23
C ASP A 88 -10.97 30.84 -3.73
N GLU A 89 -11.13 31.55 -4.87
CA GLU A 89 -10.66 32.95 -4.97
C GLU A 89 -11.69 33.77 -5.77
N PRO A 90 -12.26 34.86 -5.21
CA PRO A 90 -13.23 35.72 -5.87
C PRO A 90 -12.58 36.91 -6.58
N ALA A 91 -13.35 37.50 -7.51
CA ALA A 91 -13.13 38.79 -8.17
C ALA A 91 -11.96 38.88 -9.17
N ASN A 92 -12.28 39.07 -10.46
CA ASN A 92 -12.33 40.44 -10.95
C ASN A 92 -13.13 40.55 -12.25
N LEU A 93 -14.02 41.53 -12.24
CA LEU A 93 -14.48 42.34 -13.35
C LEU A 93 -13.52 42.30 -14.56
N CYS A 94 -14.07 42.05 -15.75
CA CYS A 94 -13.80 42.96 -16.87
C CYS A 94 -15.01 42.97 -17.84
N PRO A 95 -15.45 44.16 -18.26
CA PRO A 95 -16.63 44.39 -19.10
C PRO A 95 -16.28 44.24 -20.58
N VAL A 96 -17.29 44.00 -21.42
CA VAL A 96 -17.63 44.80 -22.63
C VAL A 96 -18.94 44.30 -23.23
#